data_AF-A0AB39N0N1-F1
#
_entry.id   AF-A0AB39N0N1-F1
#
_cell.length_a   1.000
_cell.length_b   1.000
_cell.length_c   1.000
_cell.angle_alpha   90.00
_cell.angle_beta   90.00
_cell.angle_gamma   90.00
#
_symmetry.space_group_name_H-M   'P 1'
#
loop_
_entity.id
_entity.type
_entity.pdbx_description
1 polymer ?
#
loop_
_entity_poly.entity_id
_entity_poly.type
_entity_poly.pdbx_seq_one_letter_code
_entity_poly.pdbx_strand_id
1 'polypeptide(L)'
;MRLRAPSEPPNASPPRIAAIPPLALAGGALALGVGGLYLAGLLLSGGDIDAGTTVRGVDIGGLSRAEAIEKLEQRLGPAGSRDLAVTVGDRKGTVDPREAGITFDFGETVDRAARTHDADPFTVIGGLFRSGDSVEPSVDVDEDKAHAVLGRLAKSLDQKVRDGAVTFTDGEVHEIAPHNGYALDKDAAVDPLRTAFQNGKADAVTTLPTRETKPKVTDREMQRAVREFARPAMSAPVTLVAAGHRFTIDQPVLGEYLTMRPDDGGRLTPRLDAKGLRADPEVDRPLSLLPSTPRNAELRLVGNRVAVAEDGRAGHVITDKALSKAVMPLLRRTGSGRSGEIATSVSEPQVTRDNVERLGLRERMSSFTVNFEPAPYRSHNIGRAVELINGSLVMPNKTWSFNRTVGERTEANGFVDGVMILNDEFHKAPGGGVSAVATTMFNAMFFAGVDPVEYGAHSFYIERYPEGREATVAWGSLDLKFNNDSGNAIYIQAESTDTSVTITFLGTKKYDEIGSITGPRTNVKEPAKKVSTDKQCVPQTPLEGFDVAVQRVFVADGRELKREPFRTHYKPRDEIVCE
;
A
#
# COMPACT_ATOMS: atom_id res chain seq x y z
N MET A 1 74.60 51.34 92.51
CA MET A 1 75.52 50.94 93.60
C MET A 1 76.88 50.62 92.97
N ARG A 2 77.88 51.47 93.23
CA ARG A 2 79.37 51.31 93.14
C ARG A 2 80.01 50.60 91.91
N LEU A 3 80.80 51.34 91.11
CA LEU A 3 82.30 51.36 91.06
C LEU A 3 82.88 50.09 90.38
N ARG A 4 83.91 50.08 89.52
CA ARG A 4 85.09 50.95 89.32
C ARG A 4 85.82 50.45 88.06
N ALA A 5 86.44 51.36 87.29
CA ALA A 5 87.59 51.03 86.43
C ALA A 5 88.84 50.76 87.32
N PRO A 6 89.95 50.15 86.82
CA PRO A 6 91.00 50.96 86.14
C PRO A 6 91.87 50.17 85.11
N SER A 7 92.37 50.82 84.04
CA SER A 7 93.75 51.31 83.78
C SER A 7 94.74 50.36 83.04
N GLU A 8 95.21 50.85 81.88
CA GLU A 8 96.42 50.57 81.06
C GLU A 8 97.74 50.35 81.87
N PRO A 9 98.88 49.83 81.30
CA PRO A 9 99.60 50.41 80.12
C PRO A 9 100.52 49.39 79.31
N PRO A 10 101.64 49.76 78.61
CA PRO A 10 101.68 49.81 77.13
C PRO A 10 102.93 49.18 76.43
N ASN A 11 102.98 49.35 75.10
CA ASN A 11 104.14 49.44 74.19
C ASN A 11 105.06 48.24 73.89
N ALA A 12 105.15 47.88 72.60
CA ALA A 12 106.41 47.75 71.86
C ALA A 12 106.20 47.83 70.33
N SER A 13 107.05 48.61 69.66
CA SER A 13 107.03 48.96 68.23
C SER A 13 107.75 47.90 67.34
N PRO A 14 107.89 48.07 66.00
CA PRO A 14 107.52 47.07 65.00
C PRO A 14 108.73 46.50 64.21
N PRO A 15 108.48 45.71 63.15
CA PRO A 15 109.23 45.94 61.92
C PRO A 15 108.34 46.03 60.67
N ARG A 16 108.80 46.84 59.71
CA ARG A 16 108.32 46.92 58.32
C ARG A 16 109.02 45.84 57.49
N ILE A 17 108.36 45.27 56.48
CA ILE A 17 108.93 44.97 55.15
C ILE A 17 107.80 44.69 54.13
N ALA A 18 107.94 45.38 52.99
CA ALA A 18 107.55 45.10 51.61
C ALA A 18 106.11 44.80 51.18
N ALA A 19 105.70 45.60 50.18
CA ALA A 19 104.48 45.52 49.39
C ALA A 19 104.48 44.33 48.42
N ILE A 20 103.31 43.69 48.29
CA ILE A 20 102.95 42.69 47.27
C ILE A 20 101.80 43.30 46.43
N PRO A 21 101.78 43.13 45.09
CA PRO A 21 100.91 43.92 44.22
C PRO A 21 99.42 43.51 44.33
N PRO A 22 98.47 44.42 43.96
CA PRO A 22 97.04 44.28 44.26
C PRO A 22 96.30 43.15 43.53
N LEU A 23 96.94 42.44 42.61
CA LEU A 23 96.30 41.38 41.79
C LEU A 23 96.28 39.99 42.45
N ALA A 24 97.14 39.71 43.43
CA ALA A 24 97.18 38.39 44.08
C ALA A 24 96.12 38.21 45.19
N LEU A 25 95.64 39.30 45.80
CA LEU A 25 94.58 39.27 46.82
C LEU A 25 93.17 39.19 46.22
N ALA A 26 92.98 39.68 44.98
CA ALA A 26 91.72 39.52 44.26
C ALA A 26 91.48 38.07 43.79
N GLY A 27 92.53 37.36 43.36
CA GLY A 27 92.44 35.96 42.92
C GLY A 27 92.14 34.96 44.04
N GLY A 28 92.71 35.15 45.24
CA GLY A 28 92.49 34.28 46.40
C GLY A 28 91.10 34.44 47.06
N ALA A 29 90.58 35.67 47.12
CA ALA A 29 89.22 35.93 47.60
C ALA A 29 88.15 35.45 46.61
N LEU A 30 88.44 35.50 45.30
CA LEU A 30 87.57 34.94 44.26
C LEU A 30 87.59 33.40 44.31
N ALA A 31 88.74 32.75 44.54
CA ALA A 31 88.83 31.29 44.65
C ALA A 31 88.17 30.73 45.92
N LEU A 32 88.26 31.42 47.07
CA LEU A 32 87.56 31.03 48.30
C LEU A 32 86.06 31.38 48.27
N GLY A 33 85.69 32.48 47.60
CA GLY A 33 84.28 32.84 47.37
C GLY A 33 83.60 31.86 46.40
N VAL A 34 84.25 31.53 45.27
CA VAL A 34 83.76 30.57 44.28
C VAL A 34 83.84 29.13 44.82
N GLY A 35 84.91 28.76 45.55
CA GLY A 35 85.02 27.47 46.21
C GLY A 35 84.04 27.27 47.36
N GLY A 36 83.76 28.33 48.13
CA GLY A 36 82.73 28.34 49.18
C GLY A 36 81.31 28.33 48.61
N LEU A 37 81.06 29.05 47.51
CA LEU A 37 79.79 28.97 46.75
C LEU A 37 79.62 27.62 46.04
N TYR A 38 80.72 26.98 45.62
CA TYR A 38 80.72 25.64 45.04
C TYR A 38 80.41 24.57 46.10
N LEU A 39 81.03 24.64 47.28
CA LEU A 39 80.73 23.75 48.41
C LEU A 39 79.34 24.00 49.01
N ALA A 40 78.89 25.26 49.11
CA ALA A 40 77.52 25.59 49.51
C ALA A 40 76.51 25.15 48.43
N GLY A 41 76.86 25.29 47.15
CA GLY A 41 76.08 24.78 46.02
C GLY A 41 75.96 23.25 46.06
N LEU A 42 77.02 22.52 46.38
CA LEU A 42 77.03 21.06 46.56
C LEU A 42 76.29 20.58 47.82
N LEU A 43 76.31 21.36 48.90
CA LEU A 43 75.59 21.05 50.16
C LEU A 43 74.10 21.41 50.10
N LEU A 44 73.70 22.38 49.26
CA LEU A 44 72.30 22.79 49.05
C LEU A 44 71.59 22.04 47.91
N SER A 45 72.29 21.17 47.18
CA SER A 45 71.75 20.43 46.02
C SER A 45 71.43 18.96 46.30
N GLY A 46 71.08 18.62 47.55
CA GLY A 46 70.72 17.26 47.98
C GLY A 46 69.35 16.72 47.53
N GLY A 47 68.57 17.50 46.77
CA GLY A 47 67.31 17.03 46.17
C GLY A 47 67.51 16.58 44.73
N ASP A 48 66.79 15.55 44.29
CA ASP A 48 66.92 15.02 42.92
C ASP A 48 66.26 15.93 41.86
N ILE A 49 65.44 16.90 42.30
CA ILE A 49 64.58 17.76 41.48
C ILE A 49 65.00 19.23 41.58
N ASP A 50 65.03 19.95 40.45
CA ASP A 50 65.43 21.35 40.39
C ASP A 50 64.56 22.25 41.29
N ALA A 51 65.22 23.14 42.03
CA ALA A 51 64.56 24.06 42.95
C ALA A 51 63.59 25.01 42.21
N GLY A 52 62.38 25.19 42.75
CA GLY A 52 61.33 26.00 42.12
C GLY A 52 60.43 25.24 41.15
N THR A 53 60.67 23.95 40.91
CA THR A 53 59.79 23.11 40.07
C THR A 53 58.43 22.91 40.73
N THR A 54 57.35 23.22 40.00
CA THR A 54 55.98 23.03 40.49
C THR A 54 55.14 22.19 39.54
N VAL A 55 54.25 21.36 40.09
CA VAL A 55 53.27 20.57 39.32
C VAL A 55 51.87 20.98 39.75
N ARG A 56 51.12 21.63 38.85
CA ARG A 56 49.79 22.20 39.13
C ARG A 56 49.74 23.03 40.43
N GLY A 57 50.78 23.82 40.69
CA GLY A 57 50.90 24.66 41.88
C GLY A 57 51.38 23.93 43.15
N VAL A 58 51.69 22.63 43.07
CA VAL A 58 52.38 21.88 44.14
C VAL A 58 53.88 22.01 43.93
N ASP A 59 54.57 22.66 44.85
CA ASP A 59 56.04 22.80 44.82
C ASP A 59 56.73 21.48 45.19
N ILE A 60 57.53 20.95 44.27
CA ILE A 60 58.31 19.72 44.43
C ILE A 60 59.83 19.96 44.34
N GLY A 61 60.25 21.20 44.14
CA GLY A 61 61.66 21.53 43.96
C GLY A 61 62.49 21.26 45.22
N GLY A 62 63.68 20.68 45.04
CA GLY A 62 64.60 20.37 46.15
C GLY A 62 64.22 19.14 46.99
N LEU A 63 63.15 18.42 46.66
CA LEU A 63 62.77 17.16 47.31
C LEU A 63 63.50 15.95 46.69
N SER A 64 63.62 14.87 47.46
CA SER A 64 64.00 13.57 46.89
C SER A 64 62.86 13.00 46.03
N ARG A 65 63.18 12.07 45.13
CA ARG A 65 62.17 11.41 44.28
C ARG A 65 61.00 10.83 45.08
N ALA A 66 61.28 10.19 46.21
CA ALA A 66 60.25 9.57 47.06
C ALA A 66 59.35 10.62 47.76
N GLU A 67 59.94 11.69 48.29
CA GLU A 67 59.21 12.77 48.97
C GLU A 67 58.36 13.59 47.99
N ALA A 68 58.82 13.77 46.75
CA ALA A 68 58.06 14.45 45.71
C ALA A 68 56.82 13.64 45.28
N ILE A 69 56.95 12.32 45.10
CA ILE A 69 55.83 11.43 44.78
C ILE A 69 54.79 11.46 45.90
N GLU A 70 55.19 11.29 47.17
CA GLU A 70 54.27 11.30 48.30
C GLU A 70 53.52 12.65 48.42
N LYS A 71 54.22 13.76 48.20
CA LYS A 71 53.63 15.10 48.24
C LYS A 71 52.62 15.33 47.11
N LEU A 72 52.88 14.80 45.91
CA LEU A 72 51.95 14.85 44.78
C LEU A 72 50.74 13.95 44.99
N GLU A 73 50.92 12.74 45.53
CA GLU A 73 49.82 11.84 45.87
C GLU A 73 48.86 12.46 46.90
N GLN A 74 49.39 13.06 47.96
CA GLN A 74 48.58 13.71 48.99
C GLN A 74 47.79 14.93 48.47
N ARG A 75 48.37 15.70 47.54
CA ARG A 75 47.81 16.97 47.07
C ARG A 75 46.96 16.86 45.80
N LEU A 76 47.34 15.98 44.87
CA LEU A 76 46.66 15.78 43.58
C LEU A 76 45.84 14.49 43.52
N GLY A 77 46.06 13.52 44.43
CA GLY A 77 45.27 12.29 44.53
C GLY A 77 43.75 12.52 44.68
N PRO A 78 43.29 13.41 45.58
CA PRO A 78 41.86 13.74 45.69
C PRO A 78 41.29 14.41 44.43
N ALA A 79 42.11 15.18 43.70
CA ALA A 79 41.71 15.81 42.44
C ALA A 79 41.54 14.77 41.30
N GLY A 80 42.29 13.66 41.35
CA GLY A 80 42.17 12.54 40.41
C GLY A 80 40.93 11.65 40.62
N SER A 81 40.11 11.93 41.62
CA SER A 81 38.89 11.15 41.95
C SER A 81 37.58 11.88 41.63
N ARG A 82 37.64 13.03 40.94
CA ARG A 82 36.46 13.84 40.60
C ARG A 82 35.92 13.46 39.23
N ASP A 83 34.61 13.31 39.12
CA ASP A 83 33.92 13.03 37.85
C ASP A 83 34.22 14.12 36.81
N LEU A 84 34.47 13.68 35.57
CA LEU A 84 34.63 14.56 34.41
C LEU A 84 33.25 14.76 33.76
N ALA A 85 32.82 16.02 33.66
CA ALA A 85 31.61 16.37 32.91
C ALA A 85 31.90 16.31 31.41
N VAL A 86 31.13 15.51 30.67
CA VAL A 86 31.32 15.29 29.23
C VAL A 86 30.04 15.57 28.43
N THR A 87 30.21 15.94 27.17
CA THR A 87 29.10 16.04 26.21
C THR A 87 29.34 15.16 24.98
N VAL A 88 28.28 14.48 24.54
CA VAL A 88 28.22 13.69 23.32
C VAL A 88 27.11 14.30 22.47
N GLY A 89 27.49 15.12 21.48
CA GLY A 89 26.54 16.03 20.82
C GLY A 89 25.90 16.99 21.83
N ASP A 90 24.57 17.03 21.86
CA ASP A 90 23.80 17.90 22.77
C ASP A 90 23.50 17.26 24.14
N ARG A 91 23.94 16.01 24.37
CA ARG A 91 23.63 15.26 25.59
C ARG A 91 24.80 15.32 26.58
N LYS A 92 24.47 15.55 27.85
CA LYS A 92 25.43 15.64 28.96
C LYS A 92 25.57 14.30 29.66
N GLY A 93 26.78 13.97 30.10
CA GLY A 93 27.07 12.83 30.95
C GLY A 93 28.26 13.10 31.87
N THR A 94 28.61 12.10 32.66
CA THR A 94 29.76 12.12 33.56
C THR A 94 30.59 10.87 33.37
N VAL A 95 31.91 10.99 33.54
CA VAL A 95 32.86 9.89 33.47
C VAL A 95 33.69 9.91 34.75
N ASP A 96 33.69 8.80 35.50
CA ASP A 96 34.63 8.62 36.62
C ASP A 96 36.02 8.25 36.05
N PRO A 97 37.06 9.08 36.26
CA PRO A 97 38.42 8.79 35.79
C PRO A 97 38.97 7.46 36.28
N ARG A 98 38.64 7.03 37.51
CA ARG A 98 39.17 5.80 38.10
C ARG A 98 38.56 4.56 37.45
N GLU A 99 37.27 4.59 37.15
CA GLU A 99 36.63 3.54 36.35
C GLU A 99 37.17 3.52 34.92
N ALA A 100 37.49 4.69 34.37
CA ALA A 100 38.05 4.84 33.03
C ALA A 100 39.54 4.48 32.95
N GLY A 101 40.17 4.10 34.08
CA GLY A 101 41.58 3.75 34.12
C GLY A 101 42.53 4.92 33.87
N ILE A 102 42.07 6.15 34.11
CA ILE A 102 42.84 7.38 33.97
C ILE A 102 43.37 7.78 35.35
N THR A 103 44.70 7.77 35.50
CA THR A 103 45.37 8.09 36.77
C THR A 103 46.59 8.96 36.55
N PHE A 104 46.98 9.75 37.55
CA PHE A 104 48.24 10.49 37.48
C PHE A 104 49.41 9.53 37.67
N ASP A 105 50.38 9.56 36.74
CA ASP A 105 51.66 8.89 36.91
C ASP A 105 52.65 9.86 37.57
N PHE A 106 52.64 9.87 38.91
CA PHE A 106 53.55 10.72 39.67
C PHE A 106 55.01 10.30 39.55
N GLY A 107 55.28 9.02 39.25
CA GLY A 107 56.63 8.51 39.02
C GLY A 107 57.24 9.11 37.76
N GLU A 108 56.53 9.00 36.63
CA GLU A 108 56.95 9.59 35.35
C GLU A 108 56.96 11.13 35.42
N THR A 109 56.01 11.73 36.14
CA THR A 109 55.99 13.19 36.36
C THR A 109 57.26 13.67 37.07
N VAL A 110 57.68 12.95 38.11
CA VAL A 110 58.90 13.27 38.85
C VAL A 110 60.15 12.94 38.04
N ASP A 111 60.15 11.86 37.25
CA ASP A 111 61.28 11.53 36.36
C ASP A 111 61.48 12.57 35.26
N ARG A 112 60.40 13.17 34.74
CA ARG A 112 60.44 14.31 33.80
C ARG A 112 60.92 15.60 34.46
N ALA A 113 60.68 15.75 35.76
CA ALA A 113 61.15 16.86 36.57
C ALA A 113 62.57 16.66 37.13
N ALA A 114 63.11 15.44 37.06
CA ALA A 114 64.42 15.08 37.59
C ALA A 114 65.55 15.46 36.63
N ARG A 115 66.72 15.79 37.18
CA ARG A 115 67.89 16.27 36.43
C ARG A 115 68.46 15.20 35.49
N THR A 116 68.57 15.51 34.18
CA THR A 116 69.51 14.79 33.30
C THR A 116 70.94 15.15 33.69
N HIS A 117 71.71 14.16 34.13
CA HIS A 117 73.09 14.33 34.62
C HIS A 117 74.13 14.57 33.50
N ASP A 118 73.85 15.45 32.54
CA ASP A 118 74.85 15.95 31.58
C ASP A 118 75.23 17.39 31.94
N ALA A 119 76.10 17.53 32.94
CA ALA A 119 76.50 18.82 33.48
C ALA A 119 77.77 19.37 32.80
N ASP A 120 77.62 20.48 32.05
CA ASP A 120 78.72 21.39 31.71
C ASP A 120 79.03 22.29 32.94
N PRO A 121 80.28 22.29 33.46
CA PRO A 121 80.67 22.97 34.70
C PRO A 121 80.35 24.47 34.81
N PHE A 122 80.01 25.16 33.73
CA PHE A 122 79.72 26.60 33.74
C PHE A 122 78.23 26.96 33.93
N THR A 123 77.32 25.99 33.97
CA THR A 123 75.86 26.24 34.13
C THR A 123 75.38 26.36 35.58
N VAL A 124 76.22 25.99 36.55
CA VAL A 124 75.85 25.86 37.98
C VAL A 124 75.57 27.20 38.67
N ILE A 125 76.16 28.31 38.18
CA ILE A 125 75.97 29.66 38.77
C ILE A 125 74.73 30.38 38.17
N GLY A 126 74.33 30.04 36.94
CA GLY A 126 73.13 30.58 36.30
C GLY A 126 71.82 29.98 36.82
N GLY A 127 71.88 28.81 37.46
CA GLY A 127 70.71 28.10 38.00
C GLY A 127 70.10 28.72 39.26
N LEU A 128 70.83 29.60 39.98
CA LEU A 128 70.35 30.25 41.20
C LEU A 128 69.30 31.35 40.99
N PHE A 129 69.06 31.78 39.74
CA PHE A 129 68.10 32.82 39.39
C PHE A 129 67.09 32.41 38.30
N ARG A 130 67.03 31.11 37.94
CA ARG A 130 66.03 30.61 37.00
C ARG A 130 64.72 30.39 37.76
N SER A 131 63.70 31.20 37.45
CA SER A 131 62.33 30.96 37.91
C SER A 131 61.90 29.58 37.46
N GLY A 132 61.53 28.72 38.42
CA GLY A 132 61.37 27.29 38.20
C GLY A 132 60.35 26.93 37.11
N ASP A 133 60.63 25.80 36.46
CA ASP A 133 59.82 25.30 35.37
C ASP A 133 58.54 24.64 35.94
N SER A 134 57.38 25.00 35.39
CA SER A 134 56.10 24.34 35.72
C SER A 134 55.97 23.09 34.87
N VAL A 135 55.94 21.92 35.52
CA VAL A 135 55.83 20.62 34.85
C VAL A 135 54.38 20.14 34.92
N GLU A 136 53.80 19.78 33.78
CA GLU A 136 52.46 19.17 33.74
C GLU A 136 52.52 17.72 34.24
N PRO A 137 51.54 17.27 35.04
CA PRO A 137 51.52 15.90 35.53
C PRO A 137 51.33 14.95 34.34
N SER A 138 52.12 13.89 34.32
CA SER A 138 51.91 12.77 33.40
C SER A 138 50.66 12.00 33.80
N VAL A 139 49.94 11.49 32.80
CA VAL A 139 48.68 10.75 32.99
C VAL A 139 48.83 9.41 32.31
N ASP A 140 48.71 8.35 33.09
CA ASP A 140 48.61 6.98 32.60
C ASP A 140 47.14 6.66 32.30
N VAL A 141 46.92 5.95 31.20
CA VAL A 141 45.59 5.57 30.74
C VAL A 141 45.58 4.09 30.36
N ASP A 142 44.78 3.32 31.08
CA ASP A 142 44.42 1.96 30.69
C ASP A 142 43.38 2.01 29.56
N GLU A 143 43.85 1.84 28.32
CA GLU A 143 43.01 1.95 27.11
C GLU A 143 41.81 0.99 27.13
N ASP A 144 41.96 -0.22 27.67
CA ASP A 144 40.89 -1.21 27.75
C ASP A 144 39.78 -0.75 28.71
N LYS A 145 40.15 -0.21 29.89
CA LYS A 145 39.20 0.37 30.84
C LYS A 145 38.54 1.63 30.30
N ALA A 146 39.30 2.50 29.63
CA ALA A 146 38.78 3.71 29.00
C ALA A 146 37.74 3.35 27.93
N HIS A 147 38.04 2.38 27.06
CA HIS A 147 37.11 1.88 26.05
C HIS A 147 35.87 1.21 26.65
N ALA A 148 36.01 0.50 27.77
CA ALA A 148 34.88 -0.10 28.46
C ALA A 148 33.92 0.95 29.04
N VAL A 149 34.44 2.03 29.64
CA VAL A 149 33.64 3.15 30.16
C VAL A 149 33.01 3.95 29.02
N LEU A 150 33.79 4.31 27.99
CA LEU A 150 33.28 4.97 26.79
C LEU A 150 32.22 4.11 26.08
N GLY A 151 32.34 2.78 26.13
CA GLY A 151 31.35 1.84 25.63
C GLY A 151 30.03 1.87 26.42
N ARG A 152 30.08 1.99 27.75
CA ARG A 152 28.88 2.18 28.59
C ARG A 152 28.25 3.56 28.36
N LEU A 153 29.09 4.58 28.27
CA LEU A 153 28.68 5.96 27.98
C LEU A 153 27.96 6.05 26.63
N ALA A 154 28.55 5.48 25.58
CA ALA A 154 27.97 5.38 24.24
C ALA A 154 26.58 4.71 24.27
N LYS A 155 26.42 3.59 24.98
CA LYS A 155 25.10 2.93 25.11
C LYS A 155 24.02 3.84 25.71
N SER A 156 24.39 4.79 26.56
CA SER A 156 23.46 5.71 27.22
C SER A 156 23.24 7.02 26.47
N LEU A 157 24.28 7.54 25.82
CA LEU A 157 24.31 8.88 25.21
C LEU A 157 24.22 8.87 23.69
N ASP A 158 24.59 7.78 23.01
CA ASP A 158 24.40 7.66 21.57
C ASP A 158 22.92 7.86 21.23
N GLN A 159 22.68 8.63 20.18
CA GLN A 159 21.35 8.98 19.71
C GLN A 159 21.24 8.58 18.26
N LYS A 160 20.22 7.78 17.92
CA LYS A 160 19.92 7.50 16.52
C LYS A 160 19.34 8.75 15.87
N VAL A 161 19.69 9.00 14.62
CA VAL A 161 19.04 10.04 13.83
C VAL A 161 17.55 9.73 13.67
N ARG A 162 16.70 10.76 13.71
CA ARG A 162 15.28 10.64 13.40
C ARG A 162 14.88 11.69 12.38
N ASP A 163 14.28 11.24 11.29
CA ASP A 163 13.72 12.13 10.28
C ASP A 163 12.44 12.81 10.78
N GLY A 164 12.21 14.02 10.29
CA GLY A 164 10.96 14.73 10.48
C GLY A 164 9.84 14.04 9.71
N ALA A 165 8.64 14.03 10.27
CA ALA A 165 7.47 13.46 9.62
C ALA A 165 6.22 14.30 9.87
N VAL A 166 5.34 14.38 8.86
CA VAL A 166 4.02 15.01 8.96
C VAL A 166 2.97 13.92 8.85
N THR A 167 2.11 13.80 9.85
CA THR A 167 0.99 12.86 9.88
C THR A 167 -0.33 13.60 9.95
N PHE A 168 -1.40 12.94 9.53
CA PHE A 168 -2.76 13.49 9.59
C PHE A 168 -3.58 12.57 10.49
N THR A 169 -4.28 13.13 11.48
CA THR A 169 -5.13 12.37 12.41
C THR A 169 -6.34 13.21 12.75
N ASP A 170 -7.54 12.65 12.61
CA ASP A 170 -8.82 13.33 12.83
C ASP A 170 -8.97 14.67 12.07
N GLY A 171 -8.34 14.78 10.91
CA GLY A 171 -8.35 15.99 10.10
C GLY A 171 -7.40 17.09 10.59
N GLU A 172 -6.52 16.79 11.55
CA GLU A 172 -5.48 17.69 12.04
C GLU A 172 -4.09 17.28 11.54
N VAL A 173 -3.17 18.26 11.50
CA VAL A 173 -1.78 18.06 11.10
C VAL A 173 -0.91 17.87 12.35
N HIS A 174 -0.23 16.73 12.44
CA HIS A 174 0.73 16.45 13.51
C HIS A 174 2.16 16.41 12.94
N GLU A 175 3.08 17.06 13.65
CA GLU A 175 4.48 17.19 13.25
C GLU A 175 5.37 16.39 14.21
N ILE A 176 6.23 15.54 13.66
CA ILE A 176 7.29 14.85 14.40
C ILE A 176 8.60 15.57 14.07
N ALA A 177 9.20 16.22 15.08
CA ALA A 177 10.43 16.97 14.90
C ALA A 177 11.63 16.04 14.61
N PRO A 178 12.45 16.36 13.59
CA PRO A 178 13.71 15.66 13.37
C PRO A 178 14.72 15.94 14.49
N HIS A 179 15.69 15.04 14.64
CA HIS A 179 16.88 15.31 15.46
C HIS A 179 18.09 14.58 14.89
N ASN A 180 19.27 15.16 15.10
CA ASN A 180 20.53 14.59 14.67
C ASN A 180 20.82 13.29 15.43
N GLY A 181 21.57 12.41 14.77
CA GLY A 181 22.14 11.23 15.40
C GLY A 181 23.60 11.48 15.78
N TYR A 182 23.99 11.00 16.95
CA TYR A 182 25.36 11.08 17.45
C TYR A 182 25.82 9.67 17.84
N ALA A 183 26.98 9.26 17.31
CA ALA A 183 27.68 8.07 17.75
C ALA A 183 29.05 8.47 18.31
N LEU A 184 29.32 8.15 19.57
CA LEU A 184 30.59 8.44 20.22
C LEU A 184 31.74 7.71 19.51
N ASP A 185 32.76 8.45 19.09
CA ASP A 185 33.99 7.87 18.55
C ASP A 185 34.91 7.50 19.73
N LYS A 186 34.88 6.23 20.12
CA LYS A 186 35.53 5.74 21.35
C LYS A 186 37.03 5.91 21.29
N ASP A 187 37.63 5.58 20.15
CA ASP A 187 39.07 5.66 19.96
C ASP A 187 39.54 7.12 20.05
N ALA A 188 38.81 8.04 19.39
CA ALA A 188 39.14 9.47 19.43
C ALA A 188 38.78 10.16 20.76
N ALA A 189 37.97 9.54 21.63
CA ALA A 189 37.51 10.13 22.89
C ALA A 189 38.49 9.93 24.06
N VAL A 190 39.46 9.02 23.95
CA VAL A 190 40.47 8.77 25.00
C VAL A 190 41.36 9.99 25.23
N ASP A 191 41.90 10.57 24.16
CA ASP A 191 42.82 11.72 24.24
C ASP A 191 42.18 12.99 24.85
N PRO A 192 40.96 13.40 24.46
CA PRO A 192 40.24 14.49 25.11
C PRO A 192 39.96 14.24 26.59
N LEU A 193 39.66 13.00 26.98
CA LEU A 193 39.46 12.64 28.40
C LEU A 193 40.76 12.75 29.19
N ARG A 194 41.87 12.23 28.66
CA ARG A 194 43.21 12.37 29.25
C ARG A 194 43.57 13.84 29.44
N THR A 195 43.34 14.65 28.42
CA THR A 195 43.64 16.09 28.44
C THR A 195 42.76 16.85 29.43
N ALA A 196 41.47 16.49 29.53
CA ALA A 196 40.56 17.07 30.50
C ALA A 196 40.98 16.75 31.94
N PHE A 197 41.39 15.50 32.19
CA PHE A 197 41.92 15.04 33.47
C PHE A 197 43.23 15.74 33.85
N GLN A 198 44.17 15.83 32.90
CA GLN A 198 45.49 16.47 33.09
C GLN A 198 45.38 17.95 33.47
N ASN A 199 44.54 18.70 32.74
CA ASN A 199 44.31 20.12 32.97
C ASN A 199 43.51 20.40 34.26
N GLY A 200 42.68 19.43 34.67
CA GLY A 200 41.88 19.41 35.90
C GLY A 200 41.10 20.68 36.22
N LYS A 201 40.50 21.30 35.20
CA LYS A 201 39.44 22.30 35.38
C LYS A 201 38.12 21.57 35.62
N ALA A 202 37.77 21.35 36.89
CA ALA A 202 36.62 20.54 37.29
C ALA A 202 35.26 21.00 36.74
N ASP A 203 35.13 22.26 36.31
CA ASP A 203 33.89 22.84 35.77
C ASP A 203 33.86 22.92 34.24
N ALA A 204 34.94 22.49 33.55
CA ALA A 204 35.00 22.51 32.11
C ALA A 204 34.31 21.27 31.53
N VAL A 205 33.27 21.48 30.74
CA VAL A 205 32.57 20.39 30.03
C VAL A 205 33.40 19.97 28.82
N THR A 206 33.84 18.71 28.79
CA THR A 206 34.64 18.16 27.68
C THR A 206 33.71 17.61 26.60
N THR A 207 33.77 18.20 25.41
CA THR A 207 33.06 17.63 24.25
C THR A 207 33.85 16.46 23.70
N LEU A 208 33.24 15.27 23.71
CA LEU A 208 33.85 14.07 23.15
C LEU A 208 33.59 14.01 21.64
N PRO A 209 34.56 13.55 20.83
CA PRO A 209 34.38 13.39 19.40
C PRO A 209 33.23 12.44 19.07
N THR A 210 32.36 12.85 18.15
CA THR A 210 31.23 12.04 17.69
C THR A 210 31.15 12.02 16.18
N ARG A 211 30.65 10.92 15.62
CA ARG A 211 30.17 10.87 14.24
C ARG A 211 28.73 11.35 14.20
N GLU A 212 28.52 12.55 13.67
CA GLU A 212 27.20 13.14 13.49
C GLU A 212 26.53 12.60 12.21
N THR A 213 25.27 12.18 12.33
CA THR A 213 24.41 11.84 11.19
C THR A 213 23.22 12.79 11.17
N LYS A 214 23.06 13.56 10.09
CA LYS A 214 21.97 14.52 9.94
C LYS A 214 20.70 13.86 9.39
N PRO A 215 19.51 14.29 9.81
CA PRO A 215 18.26 13.81 9.25
C PRO A 215 18.14 14.23 7.79
N LYS A 216 17.58 13.36 6.96
CA LYS A 216 17.25 13.65 5.56
C LYS A 216 16.14 14.69 5.49
N VAL A 217 15.13 14.55 6.35
CA VAL A 217 14.03 15.53 6.46
C VAL A 217 14.38 16.55 7.53
N THR A 218 14.75 17.76 7.11
CA THR A 218 15.15 18.86 8.00
C THR A 218 13.95 19.65 8.55
N ASP A 219 14.16 20.44 9.60
CA ASP A 219 13.14 21.37 10.13
C ASP A 219 12.63 22.35 9.07
N ARG A 220 13.53 22.84 8.20
CA ARG A 220 13.16 23.74 7.11
C ARG A 220 12.21 23.07 6.11
N GLU A 221 12.46 21.80 5.82
CA GLU A 221 11.60 21.00 4.95
C GLU A 221 10.24 20.73 5.61
N MET A 222 10.23 20.39 6.90
CA MET A 222 9.00 20.23 7.69
C MET A 222 8.12 21.48 7.65
N GLN A 223 8.69 22.65 7.98
CA GLN A 223 7.97 23.93 7.96
C GLN A 223 7.42 24.26 6.57
N ARG A 224 8.17 23.93 5.52
CA ARG A 224 7.70 24.10 4.13
C ARG A 224 6.53 23.17 3.84
N ALA A 225 6.66 21.88 4.10
CA ALA A 225 5.63 20.87 3.85
C ALA A 225 4.32 21.19 4.58
N VAL A 226 4.41 21.61 5.84
CA VAL A 226 3.26 22.00 6.66
C VAL A 226 2.57 23.23 6.10
N ARG A 227 3.33 24.29 5.79
CA ARG A 227 2.78 25.56 5.30
C ARG A 227 2.21 25.46 3.89
N GLU A 228 2.91 24.79 2.98
CA GLU A 228 2.57 24.76 1.54
C GLU A 228 1.58 23.66 1.18
N PHE A 229 1.48 22.60 2.00
CA PHE A 229 0.61 21.46 1.70
C PHE A 229 -0.25 21.02 2.89
N ALA A 230 0.33 20.65 4.03
CA ALA A 230 -0.42 19.94 5.08
C ALA A 230 -1.56 20.79 5.67
N ARG A 231 -1.29 22.04 6.05
CA ARG A 231 -2.33 22.97 6.56
C ARG A 231 -3.38 23.29 5.50
N PRO A 232 -3.03 23.67 4.25
CA PRO A 232 -4.03 23.81 3.19
C PRO A 232 -4.86 22.53 2.96
N ALA A 233 -4.24 21.35 2.99
CA ALA A 233 -4.91 20.08 2.74
C ALA A 233 -6.02 19.80 3.76
N MET A 234 -5.77 20.12 5.04
CA MET A 234 -6.70 19.93 6.15
C MET A 234 -7.54 21.17 6.50
N SER A 235 -7.50 22.23 5.69
CA SER A 235 -8.17 23.50 6.02
C SER A 235 -9.70 23.46 5.92
N ALA A 236 -10.25 22.59 5.07
CA ALA A 236 -11.68 22.44 4.82
C ALA A 236 -11.94 21.13 4.04
N PRO A 237 -13.20 20.68 3.95
CA PRO A 237 -13.58 19.56 3.10
C PRO A 237 -13.24 19.78 1.61
N VAL A 238 -13.25 18.71 0.83
CA VAL A 238 -13.14 18.75 -0.64
C VAL A 238 -14.47 18.34 -1.26
N THR A 239 -15.00 19.15 -2.16
CA THR A 239 -16.19 18.81 -2.95
C THR A 239 -15.79 18.15 -4.26
N LEU A 240 -16.43 17.03 -4.59
CA LEU A 240 -16.26 16.35 -5.87
C LEU A 240 -17.60 16.23 -6.60
N VAL A 241 -17.53 16.31 -7.93
CA VAL A 241 -18.67 16.08 -8.82
C VAL A 241 -18.35 14.91 -9.75
N ALA A 242 -19.19 13.88 -9.72
CA ALA A 242 -19.08 12.71 -10.61
C ALA A 242 -20.40 12.50 -11.34
N ALA A 243 -20.38 12.53 -12.68
CA ALA A 243 -21.58 12.39 -13.51
C ALA A 243 -22.76 13.29 -13.06
N GLY A 244 -22.46 14.53 -12.65
CA GLY A 244 -23.47 15.50 -12.16
C GLY A 244 -23.86 15.34 -10.68
N HIS A 245 -23.45 14.26 -10.01
CA HIS A 245 -23.69 14.06 -8.58
C HIS A 245 -22.58 14.70 -7.75
N ARG A 246 -22.97 15.57 -6.81
CA ARG A 246 -22.05 16.29 -5.92
C ARG A 246 -21.97 15.61 -4.55
N PHE A 247 -20.76 15.37 -4.06
CA PHE A 247 -20.50 14.87 -2.71
C PHE A 247 -19.26 15.55 -2.12
N THR A 248 -19.04 15.38 -0.83
CA THR A 248 -17.95 16.03 -0.08
C THR A 248 -17.16 14.98 0.69
N ILE A 249 -15.85 15.17 0.77
CA ILE A 249 -14.94 14.36 1.59
C ILE A 249 -14.40 15.27 2.69
N ASP A 250 -14.71 14.93 3.94
CA ASP A 250 -14.33 15.72 5.11
C ASP A 250 -12.87 15.44 5.51
N GLN A 251 -12.32 16.34 6.33
CA GLN A 251 -10.90 16.28 6.70
C GLN A 251 -10.49 15.00 7.46
N PRO A 252 -11.29 14.43 8.37
CA PRO A 252 -10.94 13.17 9.02
C PRO A 252 -10.71 12.03 8.01
N VAL A 253 -11.62 11.85 7.06
CA VAL A 253 -11.50 10.87 5.98
C VAL A 253 -10.29 11.17 5.09
N LEU A 254 -10.10 12.44 4.68
CA LEU A 254 -8.92 12.81 3.89
C LEU A 254 -7.61 12.51 4.64
N GLY A 255 -7.57 12.75 5.95
CA GLY A 255 -6.41 12.52 6.79
C GLY A 255 -6.04 11.04 6.91
N GLU A 256 -7.02 10.13 6.98
CA GLU A 256 -6.79 8.69 7.07
C GLU A 256 -6.05 8.12 5.84
N TYR A 257 -6.36 8.63 4.65
CA TYR A 257 -5.80 8.13 3.38
C TYR A 257 -4.68 9.00 2.80
N LEU A 258 -4.32 10.11 3.45
CA LEU A 258 -3.27 11.01 3.00
C LEU A 258 -2.01 10.82 3.84
N THR A 259 -0.85 10.69 3.19
CA THR A 259 0.45 10.60 3.87
C THR A 259 1.46 11.53 3.21
N MET A 260 2.47 11.97 3.97
CA MET A 260 3.64 12.63 3.39
C MET A 260 4.86 11.73 3.57
N ARG A 261 5.52 11.40 2.46
CA ARG A 261 6.73 10.56 2.47
C ARG A 261 7.91 11.30 1.88
N PRO A 262 9.11 11.18 2.47
CA PRO A 262 10.31 11.75 1.89
C PRO A 262 10.67 11.04 0.57
N ASP A 263 11.12 11.81 -0.41
CA ASP A 263 11.85 11.27 -1.56
C ASP A 263 13.33 11.01 -1.22
N ASP A 264 14.12 10.56 -2.20
CA ASP A 264 15.54 10.25 -2.02
C ASP A 264 16.37 11.46 -1.52
N GLY A 265 15.91 12.67 -1.80
CA GLY A 265 16.51 13.93 -1.37
C GLY A 265 16.01 14.45 -0.02
N GLY A 266 15.14 13.71 0.66
CA GLY A 266 14.56 14.12 1.95
C GLY A 266 13.42 15.13 1.83
N ARG A 267 12.88 15.36 0.63
CA ARG A 267 11.75 16.27 0.41
C ARG A 267 10.43 15.53 0.66
N LEU A 268 9.57 16.07 1.52
CA LEU A 268 8.26 15.50 1.82
C LEU A 268 7.31 15.70 0.65
N THR A 269 6.83 14.58 0.09
CA THR A 269 5.88 14.53 -1.01
C THR A 269 4.56 13.90 -0.56
N PRO A 270 3.41 14.49 -0.90
CA PRO A 270 2.12 13.93 -0.52
C PRO A 270 1.76 12.72 -1.37
N ARG A 271 1.17 11.71 -0.74
CA ARG A 271 0.69 10.47 -1.34
C ARG A 271 -0.71 10.18 -0.81
N LEU A 272 -1.66 10.06 -1.74
CA LEU A 272 -3.03 9.68 -1.44
C LEU A 272 -3.21 8.19 -1.75
N ASP A 273 -3.66 7.42 -0.77
CA ASP A 273 -4.20 6.08 -1.01
C ASP A 273 -5.60 6.19 -1.62
N ALA A 274 -5.64 6.37 -2.93
CA ALA A 274 -6.91 6.52 -3.65
C ALA A 274 -7.75 5.24 -3.66
N LYS A 275 -7.13 4.07 -3.46
CA LYS A 275 -7.84 2.80 -3.37
C LYS A 275 -8.57 2.71 -2.03
N GLY A 276 -7.86 3.00 -0.93
CA GLY A 276 -8.45 3.12 0.41
C GLY A 276 -9.56 4.18 0.43
N LEU A 277 -9.26 5.40 -0.04
CA LEU A 277 -10.23 6.49 -0.07
C LEU A 277 -11.49 6.15 -0.87
N ARG A 278 -11.38 5.44 -2.00
CA ARG A 278 -12.56 5.04 -2.78
C ARG A 278 -13.40 3.99 -2.07
N ALA A 279 -12.77 3.13 -1.26
CA ALA A 279 -13.45 2.09 -0.49
C ALA A 279 -14.06 2.61 0.82
N ASP A 280 -13.71 3.82 1.23
CA ASP A 280 -14.27 4.47 2.39
C ASP A 280 -15.80 4.64 2.25
N PRO A 281 -16.62 4.32 3.27
CA PRO A 281 -18.07 4.45 3.19
C PRO A 281 -18.59 5.85 2.81
N GLU A 282 -17.89 6.93 3.21
CA GLU A 282 -18.29 8.30 2.87
C GLU A 282 -18.09 8.62 1.38
N VAL A 283 -17.19 7.90 0.72
CA VAL A 283 -16.88 8.06 -0.70
C VAL A 283 -17.58 6.99 -1.55
N ASP A 284 -17.60 5.73 -1.11
CA ASP A 284 -18.23 4.62 -1.84
C ASP A 284 -19.75 4.79 -1.93
N ARG A 285 -20.42 5.24 -0.87
CA ARG A 285 -21.87 5.45 -0.86
C ARG A 285 -22.36 6.42 -1.94
N PRO A 286 -21.82 7.64 -2.12
CA PRO A 286 -22.25 8.51 -3.20
C PRO A 286 -21.85 7.97 -4.59
N LEU A 287 -20.73 7.26 -4.71
CA LEU A 287 -20.27 6.71 -5.98
C LEU A 287 -21.09 5.49 -6.43
N SER A 288 -21.55 4.65 -5.51
CA SER A 288 -22.37 3.46 -5.79
C SER A 288 -23.80 3.81 -6.24
N LEU A 289 -24.26 5.04 -6.03
CA LEU A 289 -25.51 5.55 -6.61
C LEU A 289 -25.40 5.75 -8.13
N LEU A 290 -24.19 5.85 -8.67
CA LEU A 290 -23.97 5.90 -10.10
C LEU A 290 -24.12 4.49 -10.69
N PRO A 291 -24.95 4.28 -11.72
CA PRO A 291 -25.04 2.98 -12.38
C PRO A 291 -23.67 2.57 -12.89
N SER A 292 -23.13 1.43 -12.44
CA SER A 292 -21.80 0.97 -12.86
C SER A 292 -21.82 0.25 -14.20
N THR A 293 -22.97 -0.29 -14.59
CA THR A 293 -23.20 -0.97 -15.87
C THR A 293 -24.22 -0.22 -16.72
N PRO A 294 -24.02 -0.17 -18.04
CA PRO A 294 -25.03 0.39 -18.93
C PRO A 294 -26.30 -0.48 -18.92
N ARG A 295 -27.45 0.17 -19.01
CA ARG A 295 -28.74 -0.47 -19.28
C ARG A 295 -29.20 -0.08 -20.67
N ASN A 296 -29.43 -1.06 -21.53
CA ASN A 296 -30.01 -0.85 -22.86
C ASN A 296 -31.41 -0.24 -22.76
N ALA A 297 -31.79 0.51 -23.81
CA ALA A 297 -33.14 1.01 -23.96
C ALA A 297 -34.15 -0.15 -23.98
N GLU A 298 -35.29 0.08 -23.32
CA GLU A 298 -36.41 -0.85 -23.32
C GLU A 298 -37.26 -0.60 -24.56
N LEU A 299 -37.48 -1.66 -25.32
CA LEU A 299 -38.26 -1.62 -26.55
C LEU A 299 -39.65 -2.20 -26.29
N ARG A 300 -40.66 -1.60 -26.92
CA ARG A 300 -42.03 -2.12 -26.92
C ARG A 300 -42.65 -2.03 -28.30
N LEU A 301 -43.68 -2.81 -28.52
CA LEU A 301 -44.48 -2.68 -29.73
C LEU A 301 -45.50 -1.54 -29.60
N VAL A 302 -45.59 -0.70 -30.63
CA VAL A 302 -46.63 0.33 -30.79
C VAL A 302 -47.27 0.14 -32.16
N GLY A 303 -48.47 -0.43 -32.17
CA GLY A 303 -49.09 -0.91 -33.41
C GLY A 303 -48.27 -2.05 -34.01
N ASN A 304 -47.73 -1.85 -35.21
CA ASN A 304 -46.87 -2.83 -35.89
C ASN A 304 -45.38 -2.43 -35.94
N ARG A 305 -44.96 -1.46 -35.12
CA ARG A 305 -43.57 -0.95 -35.10
C ARG A 305 -42.97 -1.02 -33.70
N VAL A 306 -41.70 -1.38 -33.64
CA VAL A 306 -40.94 -1.36 -32.37
C VAL A 306 -40.54 0.08 -32.08
N ALA A 307 -40.82 0.54 -30.87
CA ALA A 307 -40.48 1.88 -30.39
C ALA A 307 -39.79 1.81 -29.02
N VAL A 308 -39.03 2.85 -28.68
CA VAL A 308 -38.37 2.97 -27.38
C VAL A 308 -39.38 3.37 -26.32
N ALA A 309 -39.61 2.48 -25.35
CA ALA A 309 -40.41 2.72 -24.17
C ALA A 309 -39.64 3.57 -23.15
N GLU A 310 -38.43 3.14 -22.82
CA GLU A 310 -37.50 3.81 -21.92
C GLU A 310 -36.13 3.86 -22.58
N ASP A 311 -35.42 4.99 -22.50
CA ASP A 311 -34.11 5.09 -23.13
C ASP A 311 -33.01 4.36 -22.33
N GLY A 312 -31.91 4.08 -23.02
CA GLY A 312 -30.73 3.49 -22.40
C GLY A 312 -30.08 4.45 -21.40
N ARG A 313 -29.45 3.89 -20.37
CA ARG A 313 -28.69 4.65 -19.37
C ARG A 313 -27.24 4.19 -19.40
N ALA A 314 -26.33 5.15 -19.44
CA ALA A 314 -24.91 4.86 -19.41
C ALA A 314 -24.45 4.35 -18.04
N GLY A 315 -23.46 3.47 -18.06
CA GLY A 315 -22.71 3.08 -16.88
C GLY A 315 -21.56 4.05 -16.65
N HIS A 316 -21.28 4.40 -15.40
CA HIS A 316 -20.17 5.24 -14.98
C HIS A 316 -19.23 4.46 -14.07
N VAL A 317 -17.98 4.34 -14.50
CA VAL A 317 -16.92 3.71 -13.71
C VAL A 317 -15.88 4.76 -13.33
N ILE A 318 -15.59 4.86 -12.03
CA ILE A 318 -14.57 5.76 -11.50
C ILE A 318 -13.37 4.92 -11.07
N THR A 319 -12.19 5.30 -11.54
CA THR A 319 -10.94 4.61 -11.21
C THR A 319 -10.22 5.32 -10.06
N ASP A 320 -9.43 4.57 -9.30
CA ASP A 320 -8.55 5.10 -8.24
C ASP A 320 -7.65 6.23 -8.78
N LYS A 321 -7.17 6.07 -10.03
CA LYS A 321 -6.36 7.08 -10.72
C LYS A 321 -7.14 8.35 -11.02
N ALA A 322 -8.40 8.24 -11.45
CA ALA A 322 -9.25 9.39 -11.70
C ALA A 322 -9.57 10.16 -10.41
N LEU A 323 -9.87 9.43 -9.32
CA LEU A 323 -10.08 10.01 -8.00
C LEU A 323 -8.83 10.77 -7.51
N SER A 324 -7.66 10.13 -7.57
CA SER A 324 -6.40 10.77 -7.18
C SER A 324 -6.10 12.04 -7.99
N LYS A 325 -6.28 11.97 -9.32
CA LYS A 325 -6.06 13.11 -10.22
C LYS A 325 -7.01 14.28 -9.93
N ALA A 326 -8.23 13.99 -9.47
CA ALA A 326 -9.21 15.01 -9.09
C ALA A 326 -8.92 15.60 -7.71
N VAL A 327 -8.62 14.78 -6.69
CA VAL A 327 -8.46 15.24 -5.29
C VAL A 327 -7.15 15.98 -5.07
N MET A 328 -6.00 15.44 -5.54
CA MET A 328 -4.67 15.96 -5.20
C MET A 328 -4.45 17.46 -5.53
N PRO A 329 -4.93 18.00 -6.67
CA PRO A 329 -4.82 19.43 -6.95
C PRO A 329 -5.68 20.30 -6.02
N LEU A 330 -6.83 19.79 -5.54
CA LEU A 330 -7.79 20.53 -4.72
C LEU A 330 -7.28 20.74 -3.29
N LEU A 331 -6.45 19.81 -2.78
CA LEU A 331 -5.89 19.89 -1.42
C LEU A 331 -5.04 21.14 -1.18
N ARG A 332 -4.47 21.75 -2.23
CA ARG A 332 -3.70 23.00 -2.13
C ARG A 332 -4.54 24.27 -2.29
N ARG A 333 -5.83 24.15 -2.60
CA ARG A 333 -6.73 25.28 -2.86
C ARG A 333 -7.52 25.63 -1.61
N THR A 334 -8.11 26.82 -1.61
CA THR A 334 -8.92 27.37 -0.52
C THR A 334 -10.29 27.80 -1.04
N GLY A 335 -11.29 27.87 -0.14
CA GLY A 335 -12.65 28.29 -0.47
C GLY A 335 -13.28 27.46 -1.60
N SER A 336 -13.94 28.14 -2.54
CA SER A 336 -14.61 27.52 -3.70
C SER A 336 -13.65 26.79 -4.65
N GLY A 337 -12.34 27.06 -4.56
CA GLY A 337 -11.32 26.34 -5.31
C GLY A 337 -11.15 24.87 -4.90
N ARG A 338 -11.75 24.43 -3.78
CA ARG A 338 -11.71 23.03 -3.31
C ARG A 338 -12.83 22.16 -3.90
N SER A 339 -13.27 22.51 -5.11
CA SER A 339 -14.28 21.75 -5.87
C SER A 339 -13.72 21.32 -7.22
N GLY A 340 -14.00 20.10 -7.65
CA GLY A 340 -13.57 19.61 -8.96
C GLY A 340 -14.38 18.42 -9.48
N GLU A 341 -14.32 18.22 -10.79
CA GLU A 341 -14.95 17.08 -11.45
C GLU A 341 -14.04 15.84 -11.43
N ILE A 342 -14.63 14.68 -11.23
CA ILE A 342 -13.96 13.39 -11.38
C ILE A 342 -14.28 12.86 -12.78
N ALA A 343 -13.23 12.52 -13.53
CA ALA A 343 -13.40 11.85 -14.81
C ALA A 343 -14.02 10.45 -14.62
N THR A 344 -15.15 10.20 -15.27
CA THR A 344 -15.80 8.88 -15.31
C THR A 344 -15.50 8.19 -16.63
N SER A 345 -15.16 6.91 -16.59
CA SER A 345 -15.22 6.06 -17.78
C SER A 345 -16.68 5.74 -18.04
N VAL A 346 -17.21 6.24 -19.15
CA VAL A 346 -18.60 6.02 -19.55
C VAL A 346 -18.67 4.75 -20.40
N SER A 347 -19.52 3.82 -20.00
CA SER A 347 -19.89 2.65 -20.80
C SER A 347 -21.27 2.91 -21.35
N GLU A 348 -21.36 3.07 -22.66
CA GLU A 348 -22.63 3.34 -23.33
C GLU A 348 -23.46 2.05 -23.50
N PRO A 349 -24.80 2.14 -23.38
CA PRO A 349 -25.66 1.04 -23.77
C PRO A 349 -25.56 0.75 -25.26
N GLN A 350 -25.71 -0.53 -25.61
CA GLN A 350 -25.72 -0.99 -27.00
C GLN A 350 -26.99 -0.55 -27.74
N VAL A 351 -28.09 -0.31 -27.03
CA VAL A 351 -29.35 0.15 -27.59
C VAL A 351 -29.76 1.45 -26.93
N THR A 352 -30.01 2.48 -27.74
CA THR A 352 -30.47 3.81 -27.34
C THR A 352 -31.56 4.29 -28.30
N ARG A 353 -32.29 5.33 -27.90
CA ARG A 353 -33.19 6.06 -28.79
C ARG A 353 -32.52 6.52 -30.07
N ASP A 354 -31.27 6.97 -29.97
CA ASP A 354 -30.50 7.49 -31.11
C ASP A 354 -30.03 6.40 -32.08
N ASN A 355 -30.04 5.13 -31.67
CA ASN A 355 -29.56 4.01 -32.49
C ASN A 355 -30.64 2.99 -32.87
N VAL A 356 -31.85 3.09 -32.31
CA VAL A 356 -32.92 2.10 -32.52
C VAL A 356 -33.27 1.92 -34.00
N GLU A 357 -33.23 3.00 -34.80
CA GLU A 357 -33.51 2.94 -36.23
C GLU A 357 -32.46 2.12 -37.00
N ARG A 358 -31.21 2.11 -36.52
CA ARG A 358 -30.11 1.34 -37.11
C ARG A 358 -30.20 -0.16 -36.82
N LEU A 359 -31.10 -0.57 -35.91
CA LEU A 359 -31.33 -1.99 -35.62
C LEU A 359 -32.08 -2.71 -36.75
N GLY A 360 -32.73 -1.99 -37.66
CA GLY A 360 -33.42 -2.60 -38.81
C GLY A 360 -34.73 -3.33 -38.44
N LEU A 361 -35.40 -2.91 -37.37
CA LEU A 361 -36.71 -3.44 -36.95
C LEU A 361 -37.85 -2.81 -37.77
N ARG A 362 -38.02 -3.24 -39.03
CA ARG A 362 -38.86 -2.56 -40.02
C ARG A 362 -40.22 -3.22 -40.26
N GLU A 363 -40.27 -4.54 -40.18
CA GLU A 363 -41.44 -5.32 -40.60
C GLU A 363 -41.57 -6.64 -39.83
N ARG A 364 -42.70 -7.31 -40.01
CA ARG A 364 -42.93 -8.66 -39.51
C ARG A 364 -42.29 -9.69 -40.43
N MET A 365 -41.27 -10.37 -39.94
CA MET A 365 -40.59 -11.46 -40.63
C MET A 365 -41.46 -12.71 -40.66
N SER A 366 -41.98 -13.11 -39.50
CA SER A 366 -42.82 -14.29 -39.35
C SER A 366 -43.76 -14.17 -38.15
N SER A 367 -44.77 -15.03 -38.11
CA SER A 367 -45.64 -15.20 -36.96
C SER A 367 -46.20 -16.61 -36.97
N PHE A 368 -46.21 -17.26 -35.82
CA PHE A 368 -46.81 -18.59 -35.69
C PHE A 368 -47.64 -18.67 -34.42
N THR A 369 -48.74 -19.43 -34.49
CA THR A 369 -49.65 -19.64 -33.37
C THR A 369 -49.87 -21.13 -33.17
N VAL A 370 -49.72 -21.58 -31.93
CA VAL A 370 -50.13 -22.92 -31.50
C VAL A 370 -51.36 -22.78 -30.61
N ASN A 371 -52.38 -23.57 -30.92
CA ASN A 371 -53.56 -23.71 -30.06
C ASN A 371 -53.38 -24.93 -29.15
N PHE A 372 -53.92 -24.84 -27.94
CA PHE A 372 -53.89 -25.92 -26.96
C PHE A 372 -55.16 -25.91 -26.12
N GLU A 373 -55.53 -27.08 -25.60
CA GLU A 373 -56.63 -27.20 -24.66
C GLU A 373 -56.36 -26.39 -23.39
N PRO A 374 -57.34 -25.72 -22.79
CA PRO A 374 -57.13 -24.99 -21.55
C PRO A 374 -56.87 -25.96 -20.39
N ALA A 375 -55.85 -25.67 -19.59
CA ALA A 375 -55.60 -26.34 -18.32
C ALA A 375 -54.88 -25.37 -17.38
N PRO A 376 -55.24 -25.26 -16.09
CA PRO A 376 -54.67 -24.24 -15.19
C PRO A 376 -53.14 -24.22 -15.16
N TYR A 377 -52.50 -25.40 -15.05
CA TYR A 377 -51.05 -25.51 -15.06
C TYR A 377 -50.43 -25.05 -16.39
N ARG A 378 -51.13 -25.29 -17.50
CA ARG A 378 -50.64 -25.04 -18.87
C ARG A 378 -50.68 -23.55 -19.17
N SER A 379 -51.81 -22.89 -18.91
CA SER A 379 -51.94 -21.44 -19.08
C SER A 379 -50.92 -20.70 -18.21
N HIS A 380 -50.73 -21.14 -16.94
CA HIS A 380 -49.75 -20.57 -16.03
C HIS A 380 -48.31 -20.71 -16.56
N ASN A 381 -47.88 -21.93 -16.87
CA ASN A 381 -46.52 -22.19 -17.33
C ASN A 381 -46.20 -21.57 -18.69
N ILE A 382 -47.17 -21.57 -19.62
CA ILE A 382 -47.03 -20.91 -20.92
C ILE A 382 -46.96 -19.40 -20.74
N GLY A 383 -47.86 -18.80 -19.95
CA GLY A 383 -47.85 -17.37 -19.66
C GLY A 383 -46.52 -16.93 -19.06
N ARG A 384 -46.01 -17.68 -18.08
CA ARG A 384 -44.69 -17.40 -17.48
C ARG A 384 -43.55 -17.47 -18.49
N ALA A 385 -43.52 -18.49 -19.35
CA ALA A 385 -42.50 -18.59 -20.39
C ALA A 385 -42.62 -17.45 -21.42
N VAL A 386 -43.84 -17.05 -21.77
CA VAL A 386 -44.13 -15.93 -22.67
C VAL A 386 -43.65 -14.61 -22.09
N GLU A 387 -43.92 -14.33 -20.80
CA GLU A 387 -43.42 -13.14 -20.10
C GLU A 387 -41.90 -13.01 -20.19
N LEU A 388 -41.18 -14.13 -20.05
CA LEU A 388 -39.71 -14.16 -20.07
C LEU A 388 -39.13 -14.02 -21.49
N ILE A 389 -39.87 -14.43 -22.51
CA ILE A 389 -39.45 -14.34 -23.92
C ILE A 389 -39.80 -12.99 -24.53
N ASN A 390 -40.96 -12.44 -24.19
CA ASN A 390 -41.49 -11.23 -24.80
C ASN A 390 -40.53 -10.05 -24.63
N GLY A 391 -40.21 -9.36 -25.72
CA GLY A 391 -39.25 -8.26 -25.70
C GLY A 391 -37.80 -8.67 -25.97
N SER A 392 -37.53 -9.97 -26.23
CA SER A 392 -36.18 -10.42 -26.58
C SER A 392 -35.67 -9.70 -27.83
N LEU A 393 -34.50 -9.06 -27.72
CA LEU A 393 -33.78 -8.44 -28.83
C LEU A 393 -32.53 -9.27 -29.17
N VAL A 394 -32.49 -9.82 -30.37
CA VAL A 394 -31.39 -10.64 -30.88
C VAL A 394 -30.58 -9.84 -31.88
N MET A 395 -29.38 -9.42 -31.49
CA MET A 395 -28.49 -8.66 -32.39
C MET A 395 -27.98 -9.52 -33.56
N PRO A 396 -27.56 -8.92 -34.69
CA PRO A 396 -26.95 -9.65 -35.80
C PRO A 396 -25.80 -10.54 -35.34
N ASN A 397 -25.71 -11.75 -35.91
CA ASN A 397 -24.70 -12.75 -35.62
C ASN A 397 -24.66 -13.20 -34.14
N LYS A 398 -25.75 -13.02 -33.39
CA LYS A 398 -25.91 -13.57 -32.04
C LYS A 398 -26.89 -14.73 -32.03
N THR A 399 -26.63 -15.69 -31.15
CA THR A 399 -27.47 -16.86 -30.93
C THR A 399 -28.52 -16.57 -29.86
N TRP A 400 -29.80 -16.75 -30.17
CA TRP A 400 -30.86 -16.80 -29.17
C TRP A 400 -30.99 -18.23 -28.63
N SER A 401 -31.34 -18.38 -27.35
CA SER A 401 -31.47 -19.67 -26.65
C SER A 401 -32.70 -19.63 -25.77
N PHE A 402 -33.56 -20.65 -25.92
CA PHE A 402 -34.78 -20.77 -25.13
C PHE A 402 -34.45 -20.96 -23.66
N ASN A 403 -33.59 -21.91 -23.32
CA ASN A 403 -33.22 -22.18 -21.94
C ASN A 403 -32.53 -20.97 -21.31
N ARG A 404 -31.59 -20.29 -21.98
CA ARG A 404 -30.96 -19.09 -21.40
C ARG A 404 -31.96 -17.96 -21.12
N THR A 405 -33.01 -17.85 -21.94
CA THR A 405 -34.02 -16.79 -21.83
C THR A 405 -35.08 -17.11 -20.77
N VAL A 406 -35.58 -18.34 -20.76
CA VAL A 406 -36.67 -18.78 -19.87
C VAL A 406 -36.15 -19.29 -18.51
N GLY A 407 -34.92 -19.78 -18.47
CA GLY A 407 -34.32 -20.39 -17.28
C GLY A 407 -34.85 -21.80 -17.00
N GLU A 408 -34.39 -22.35 -15.88
CA GLU A 408 -34.86 -23.63 -15.35
C GLU A 408 -36.33 -23.53 -14.93
N ARG A 409 -37.13 -24.55 -15.26
CA ARG A 409 -38.56 -24.56 -14.95
C ARG A 409 -38.76 -25.04 -13.52
N THR A 410 -38.54 -24.16 -12.54
CA THR A 410 -38.74 -24.43 -11.11
C THR A 410 -39.84 -23.55 -10.52
N GLU A 411 -40.37 -23.93 -9.36
CA GLU A 411 -41.30 -23.11 -8.58
C GLU A 411 -40.70 -21.73 -8.24
N ALA A 412 -39.42 -21.70 -7.87
CA ALA A 412 -38.69 -20.44 -7.61
C ALA A 412 -38.62 -19.51 -8.84
N ASN A 413 -38.65 -20.07 -10.06
CA ASN A 413 -38.73 -19.30 -11.30
C ASN A 413 -40.17 -19.06 -11.78
N GLY A 414 -41.16 -19.40 -10.95
CA GLY A 414 -42.59 -19.14 -11.17
C GLY A 414 -43.33 -20.21 -11.96
N PHE A 415 -42.77 -21.41 -12.13
CA PHE A 415 -43.42 -22.53 -12.82
C PHE A 415 -44.14 -23.45 -11.84
N VAL A 416 -45.19 -24.13 -12.31
CA VAL A 416 -45.96 -25.12 -11.53
C VAL A 416 -45.87 -26.50 -12.18
N ASP A 417 -46.21 -27.53 -11.39
CA ASP A 417 -46.29 -28.90 -11.88
C ASP A 417 -47.36 -29.05 -12.97
N GLY A 418 -46.98 -29.72 -14.05
CA GLY A 418 -47.84 -30.01 -15.17
C GLY A 418 -47.49 -31.34 -15.82
N VAL A 419 -48.33 -31.76 -16.77
CA VAL A 419 -48.03 -32.97 -17.56
C VAL A 419 -46.88 -32.69 -18.53
N MET A 420 -45.86 -33.53 -18.47
CA MET A 420 -44.65 -33.55 -19.31
C MET A 420 -44.45 -34.96 -19.88
N ILE A 421 -43.67 -35.08 -20.95
CA ILE A 421 -43.27 -36.37 -21.53
C ILE A 421 -41.86 -36.69 -21.03
N LEU A 422 -41.70 -37.85 -20.41
CA LEU A 422 -40.41 -38.38 -19.98
C LEU A 422 -40.35 -39.87 -20.34
N ASN A 423 -39.27 -40.30 -21.00
CA ASN A 423 -39.07 -41.70 -21.42
C ASN A 423 -40.27 -42.31 -22.17
N ASP A 424 -40.87 -41.56 -23.10
CA ASP A 424 -42.01 -41.99 -23.93
C ASP A 424 -43.36 -42.15 -23.16
N GLU A 425 -43.45 -41.65 -21.93
CA GLU A 425 -44.67 -41.67 -21.10
C GLU A 425 -44.99 -40.28 -20.51
N PHE A 426 -46.26 -40.09 -20.10
CA PHE A 426 -46.67 -38.87 -19.41
C PHE A 426 -46.35 -38.91 -17.91
N HIS A 427 -45.68 -37.86 -17.42
CA HIS A 427 -45.37 -37.66 -16.00
C HIS A 427 -45.75 -36.26 -15.54
N LYS A 428 -45.95 -36.06 -14.24
CA LYS A 428 -46.08 -34.72 -13.65
C LYS A 428 -44.69 -34.19 -13.31
N ALA A 429 -44.35 -33.01 -13.84
CA ALA A 429 -43.12 -32.30 -13.55
C ALA A 429 -43.30 -30.78 -13.66
N PRO A 430 -42.46 -29.99 -12.98
CA PRO A 430 -42.44 -28.55 -13.14
C PRO A 430 -42.29 -28.11 -14.61
N GLY A 431 -43.09 -27.13 -15.04
CA GLY A 431 -43.01 -26.58 -16.40
C GLY A 431 -43.70 -27.40 -17.48
N GLY A 432 -44.55 -28.37 -17.12
CA GLY A 432 -45.42 -29.05 -18.09
C GLY A 432 -46.22 -28.06 -18.93
N GLY A 433 -46.21 -28.24 -20.26
CA GLY A 433 -46.86 -27.35 -21.23
C GLY A 433 -45.91 -26.37 -21.95
N VAL A 434 -44.71 -26.09 -21.43
CA VAL A 434 -43.75 -25.14 -22.02
C VAL A 434 -43.30 -25.54 -23.44
N SER A 435 -43.36 -26.81 -23.80
CA SER A 435 -43.06 -27.26 -25.16
C SER A 435 -43.99 -26.67 -26.24
N ALA A 436 -45.18 -26.20 -25.86
CA ALA A 436 -46.04 -25.44 -26.79
C ALA A 436 -45.37 -24.12 -27.20
N VAL A 437 -44.72 -23.44 -26.25
CA VAL A 437 -43.96 -22.21 -26.50
C VAL A 437 -42.71 -22.50 -27.32
N ALA A 438 -41.97 -23.57 -26.99
CA ALA A 438 -40.80 -23.99 -27.77
C ALA A 438 -41.18 -24.35 -29.22
N THR A 439 -42.26 -25.09 -29.44
CA THR A 439 -42.75 -25.41 -30.78
C THR A 439 -43.22 -24.17 -31.55
N THR A 440 -43.87 -23.22 -30.86
CA THR A 440 -44.27 -21.94 -31.46
C THR A 440 -43.05 -21.12 -31.87
N MET A 441 -42.02 -21.07 -31.02
CA MET A 441 -40.76 -20.39 -31.31
C MET A 441 -40.04 -21.05 -32.48
N PHE A 442 -39.99 -22.40 -32.52
CA PHE A 442 -39.40 -23.16 -33.60
C PHE A 442 -40.05 -22.82 -34.96
N ASN A 443 -41.39 -22.76 -35.01
CA ASN A 443 -42.07 -22.43 -36.25
C ASN A 443 -41.93 -20.94 -36.61
N ALA A 444 -41.92 -20.03 -35.62
CA ALA A 444 -41.64 -18.61 -35.87
C ALA A 444 -40.23 -18.41 -36.45
N MET A 445 -39.19 -19.04 -35.87
CA MET A 445 -37.83 -18.97 -36.41
C MET A 445 -37.70 -19.70 -37.76
N PHE A 446 -38.42 -20.82 -37.96
CA PHE A 446 -38.47 -21.55 -39.24
C PHE A 446 -38.90 -20.60 -40.36
N PHE A 447 -40.04 -19.93 -40.19
CA PHE A 447 -40.61 -19.01 -41.17
C PHE A 447 -39.91 -17.65 -41.24
N ALA A 448 -39.18 -17.24 -40.20
CA ALA A 448 -38.31 -16.07 -40.27
C ALA A 448 -37.09 -16.32 -41.17
N GLY A 449 -36.83 -17.58 -41.53
CA GLY A 449 -35.71 -17.96 -42.39
C GLY A 449 -34.35 -17.85 -41.71
N VAL A 450 -34.32 -17.85 -40.37
CA VAL A 450 -33.07 -17.82 -39.59
C VAL A 450 -32.48 -19.22 -39.41
N ASP A 451 -31.19 -19.26 -39.10
CA ASP A 451 -30.40 -20.49 -38.98
C ASP A 451 -30.65 -21.23 -37.65
N PRO A 452 -31.24 -22.44 -37.65
CA PRO A 452 -31.40 -23.26 -36.45
C PRO A 452 -30.05 -23.82 -35.99
N VAL A 453 -29.77 -23.73 -34.68
CA VAL A 453 -28.51 -24.19 -34.08
C VAL A 453 -28.71 -25.47 -33.27
N GLU A 454 -29.79 -25.52 -32.52
CA GLU A 454 -30.14 -26.67 -31.68
C GLU A 454 -31.66 -26.74 -31.61
N TYR A 455 -32.20 -27.93 -31.85
CA TYR A 455 -33.61 -28.24 -31.69
C TYR A 455 -33.77 -29.75 -31.63
N GLY A 456 -34.87 -30.21 -31.06
CA GLY A 456 -35.26 -31.61 -31.07
C GLY A 456 -36.76 -31.74 -30.91
N ALA A 457 -37.38 -32.65 -31.68
CA ALA A 457 -38.79 -32.96 -31.54
C ALA A 457 -39.04 -33.79 -30.26
N HIS A 458 -40.31 -33.94 -29.88
CA HIS A 458 -40.69 -34.96 -28.90
C HIS A 458 -40.43 -36.37 -29.48
N SER A 459 -40.36 -37.37 -28.60
CA SER A 459 -40.10 -38.74 -29.03
C SER A 459 -41.26 -39.37 -29.81
N PHE A 460 -42.49 -38.94 -29.55
CA PHE A 460 -43.68 -39.29 -30.32
C PHE A 460 -44.40 -38.04 -30.81
N TYR A 461 -45.19 -38.17 -31.87
CA TYR A 461 -45.92 -37.06 -32.47
C TYR A 461 -47.05 -36.57 -31.55
N ILE A 462 -47.22 -35.25 -31.51
CA ILE A 462 -48.28 -34.58 -30.76
C ILE A 462 -49.19 -33.86 -31.75
N GLU A 463 -50.45 -34.28 -31.82
CA GLU A 463 -51.39 -33.98 -32.90
C GLU A 463 -51.74 -32.50 -33.06
N ARG A 464 -51.50 -31.69 -32.02
CA ARG A 464 -51.71 -30.23 -32.07
C ARG A 464 -50.59 -29.47 -32.78
N TYR A 465 -49.46 -30.13 -33.08
CA TYR A 465 -48.31 -29.52 -33.74
C TYR A 465 -48.23 -29.95 -35.21
N PRO A 466 -47.62 -29.15 -36.10
CA PRO A 466 -47.40 -29.60 -37.47
C PRO A 466 -46.38 -30.74 -37.51
N GLU A 467 -46.69 -31.79 -38.28
CA GLU A 467 -45.82 -32.96 -38.47
C GLU A 467 -44.41 -32.54 -38.91
N GLY A 468 -43.39 -33.01 -38.19
CA GLY A 468 -41.99 -32.75 -38.50
C GLY A 468 -41.52 -31.31 -38.27
N ARG A 469 -42.36 -30.44 -37.68
CA ARG A 469 -42.01 -29.06 -37.31
C ARG A 469 -42.44 -28.76 -35.89
N GLU A 470 -41.74 -29.35 -34.95
CA GLU A 470 -41.91 -29.09 -33.54
C GLU A 470 -40.57 -29.04 -32.82
N ALA A 471 -40.59 -28.49 -31.60
CA ALA A 471 -39.45 -28.51 -30.72
C ALA A 471 -39.90 -28.71 -29.27
N THR A 472 -39.09 -29.46 -28.54
CA THR A 472 -39.14 -29.57 -27.08
C THR A 472 -37.86 -29.01 -26.47
N VAL A 473 -37.87 -28.84 -25.15
CA VAL A 473 -36.76 -28.26 -24.39
C VAL A 473 -36.66 -28.97 -23.04
N ALA A 474 -35.45 -29.33 -22.65
CA ALA A 474 -35.13 -29.94 -21.38
C ALA A 474 -33.92 -29.24 -20.75
N TRP A 475 -34.09 -28.67 -19.56
CA TRP A 475 -33.01 -27.94 -18.90
C TRP A 475 -31.80 -28.85 -18.69
N GLY A 476 -30.61 -28.35 -19.07
CA GLY A 476 -29.35 -29.09 -18.96
C GLY A 476 -29.06 -30.11 -20.06
N SER A 477 -30.03 -30.51 -20.89
CA SER A 477 -29.83 -31.58 -21.91
C SER A 477 -30.31 -31.26 -23.32
N LEU A 478 -31.35 -30.44 -23.51
CA LEU A 478 -31.85 -30.05 -24.84
C LEU A 478 -32.36 -28.60 -24.83
N ASP A 479 -31.83 -27.80 -25.75
CA ASP A 479 -32.25 -26.40 -25.95
C ASP A 479 -32.84 -26.17 -27.35
N LEU A 480 -33.55 -25.06 -27.48
CA LEU A 480 -33.97 -24.50 -28.77
C LEU A 480 -33.17 -23.22 -29.02
N LYS A 481 -32.30 -23.27 -30.03
CA LYS A 481 -31.39 -22.18 -30.38
C LYS A 481 -31.45 -21.86 -31.86
N PHE A 482 -31.30 -20.57 -32.18
CA PHE A 482 -31.07 -20.10 -33.55
C PHE A 482 -30.05 -18.97 -33.57
N ASN A 483 -29.34 -18.85 -34.69
CA ASN A 483 -28.47 -17.72 -34.98
C ASN A 483 -29.26 -16.65 -35.74
N ASN A 484 -29.16 -15.39 -35.31
CA ASN A 484 -29.65 -14.30 -36.13
C ASN A 484 -28.66 -14.00 -37.27
N ASP A 485 -28.85 -14.66 -38.41
CA ASP A 485 -28.08 -14.47 -39.65
C ASP A 485 -28.77 -13.52 -40.66
N SER A 486 -29.76 -12.74 -40.20
CA SER A 486 -30.54 -11.81 -41.03
C SER A 486 -29.78 -10.52 -41.39
N GLY A 487 -28.66 -10.24 -40.70
CA GLY A 487 -27.88 -9.01 -40.85
C GLY A 487 -28.44 -7.80 -40.11
N ASN A 488 -29.67 -7.87 -39.58
CA ASN A 488 -30.31 -6.84 -38.75
C ASN A 488 -30.74 -7.44 -37.40
N ALA A 489 -31.11 -6.60 -36.43
CA ALA A 489 -31.63 -7.12 -35.17
C ALA A 489 -33.01 -7.77 -35.39
N ILE A 490 -33.35 -8.71 -34.52
CA ILE A 490 -34.68 -9.34 -34.46
C ILE A 490 -35.28 -9.06 -33.09
N TYR A 491 -36.48 -8.48 -33.06
CA TYR A 491 -37.29 -8.36 -31.86
C TYR A 491 -38.33 -9.49 -31.84
N ILE A 492 -38.44 -10.18 -30.71
CA ILE A 492 -39.38 -11.27 -30.51
C ILE A 492 -40.53 -10.77 -29.63
N GLN A 493 -41.72 -10.74 -30.21
CA GLN A 493 -42.96 -10.57 -29.47
C GLN A 493 -43.51 -11.96 -29.15
N ALA A 494 -43.89 -12.17 -27.90
CA ALA A 494 -44.56 -13.39 -27.45
C ALA A 494 -45.82 -13.01 -26.68
N GLU A 495 -46.93 -13.66 -27.02
CA GLU A 495 -48.23 -13.42 -26.41
C GLU A 495 -48.94 -14.75 -26.21
N SER A 496 -49.75 -14.88 -25.15
CA SER A 496 -50.55 -16.06 -24.90
C SER A 496 -51.92 -15.71 -24.34
N THR A 497 -52.86 -16.60 -24.60
CA THR A 497 -54.18 -16.67 -23.97
C THR A 497 -54.28 -18.00 -23.20
N ASP A 498 -55.44 -18.28 -22.62
CA ASP A 498 -55.70 -19.59 -21.99
C ASP A 498 -55.76 -20.76 -22.98
N THR A 499 -55.78 -20.49 -24.28
CA THR A 499 -55.97 -21.52 -25.33
C THR A 499 -54.97 -21.43 -26.47
N SER A 500 -54.08 -20.44 -26.48
CA SER A 500 -53.12 -20.25 -27.57
C SER A 500 -51.87 -19.49 -27.14
N VAL A 501 -50.80 -19.71 -27.89
CA VAL A 501 -49.56 -18.92 -27.81
C VAL A 501 -49.15 -18.50 -29.21
N THR A 502 -48.77 -17.23 -29.36
CA THR A 502 -48.31 -16.62 -30.61
C THR A 502 -46.92 -16.04 -30.40
N ILE A 503 -46.01 -16.34 -31.33
CA ILE A 503 -44.68 -15.74 -31.37
C ILE A 503 -44.50 -15.07 -32.73
N THR A 504 -44.06 -13.82 -32.70
CA THR A 504 -43.87 -12.96 -33.87
C THR A 504 -42.45 -12.43 -33.90
N PHE A 505 -41.78 -12.58 -35.04
CA PHE A 505 -40.44 -12.02 -35.27
C PHE A 505 -40.59 -10.71 -36.05
N LEU A 506 -40.05 -9.63 -35.50
CA LEU A 506 -39.99 -8.32 -36.12
C LEU A 506 -38.53 -7.98 -36.45
N GLY A 507 -38.26 -7.51 -37.64
CA GLY A 507 -36.91 -7.30 -38.15
C GLY A 507 -36.90 -6.79 -39.58
N THR A 508 -35.92 -7.23 -40.37
CA THR A 508 -35.87 -7.03 -41.83
C THR A 508 -35.76 -8.39 -42.49
N LYS A 509 -36.64 -8.68 -43.45
CA LYS A 509 -36.62 -9.97 -44.15
C LYS A 509 -35.39 -10.10 -45.05
N LYS A 510 -34.82 -11.31 -45.07
CA LYS A 510 -33.75 -11.71 -46.00
C LYS A 510 -34.29 -12.39 -47.26
N TYR A 511 -35.50 -12.93 -47.17
CA TYR A 511 -36.18 -13.72 -48.20
C TYR A 511 -37.60 -13.16 -48.37
N ASP A 512 -38.13 -13.22 -49.58
CA ASP A 512 -39.50 -12.78 -49.87
C ASP A 512 -40.51 -13.69 -49.17
N GLU A 513 -40.24 -15.00 -49.20
CA GLU A 513 -41.08 -16.03 -48.62
C GLU A 513 -40.25 -17.22 -48.14
N ILE A 514 -40.69 -17.82 -47.02
CA ILE A 514 -40.24 -19.12 -46.55
C ILE A 514 -41.42 -20.09 -46.62
N GLY A 515 -41.34 -21.07 -47.51
CA GLY A 515 -42.34 -22.12 -47.69
C GLY A 515 -42.06 -23.37 -46.84
N SER A 516 -43.09 -24.20 -46.66
CA SER A 516 -43.01 -25.48 -45.98
C SER A 516 -43.72 -26.56 -46.79
N ILE A 517 -42.99 -27.61 -47.20
CA ILE A 517 -43.56 -28.74 -47.94
C ILE A 517 -43.35 -30.01 -47.11
N THR A 518 -44.43 -30.56 -46.59
CA THR A 518 -44.41 -31.81 -45.81
C THR A 518 -44.51 -33.01 -46.75
N GLY A 519 -43.58 -33.95 -46.63
CA GLY A 519 -43.61 -35.23 -47.34
C GLY A 519 -44.60 -36.22 -46.73
N PRO A 520 -44.83 -37.38 -47.37
CA PRO A 520 -45.68 -38.42 -46.79
C PRO A 520 -45.06 -39.00 -45.52
N ARG A 521 -45.90 -39.55 -44.64
CA ARG A 521 -45.45 -40.42 -43.55
C ARG A 521 -44.83 -41.69 -44.13
N THR A 522 -43.71 -42.11 -43.57
CA THR A 522 -42.98 -43.33 -43.94
C THR A 522 -42.64 -44.14 -42.69
N ASN A 523 -42.28 -45.42 -42.84
CA ASN A 523 -41.93 -46.30 -41.70
C ASN A 523 -42.96 -46.29 -40.57
N VAL A 524 -44.25 -46.33 -40.94
CA VAL A 524 -45.37 -46.27 -39.99
C VAL A 524 -45.35 -47.51 -39.09
N LYS A 525 -45.53 -47.31 -37.79
CA LYS A 525 -45.51 -48.35 -36.76
C LYS A 525 -46.68 -48.18 -35.79
N GLU A 526 -47.46 -49.23 -35.63
CA GLU A 526 -48.58 -49.26 -34.69
C GLU A 526 -48.13 -49.21 -33.23
N PRO A 527 -48.91 -48.56 -32.34
CA PRO A 527 -48.64 -48.53 -30.91
C PRO A 527 -48.98 -49.86 -30.22
N ALA A 528 -48.26 -50.15 -29.15
CA ALA A 528 -48.57 -51.25 -28.24
C ALA A 528 -49.51 -50.80 -27.12
N LYS A 529 -50.03 -51.77 -26.36
CA LYS A 529 -50.82 -51.53 -25.15
C LYS A 529 -50.02 -51.94 -23.92
N LYS A 530 -50.01 -51.08 -22.89
CA LYS A 530 -49.39 -51.32 -21.58
C LYS A 530 -50.39 -51.06 -20.46
N VAL A 531 -50.32 -51.88 -19.42
CA VAL A 531 -51.07 -51.71 -18.17
C VAL A 531 -50.09 -51.35 -17.08
N SER A 532 -50.37 -50.29 -16.33
CA SER A 532 -49.55 -49.82 -15.21
C SER A 532 -50.38 -49.74 -13.94
N THR A 533 -49.80 -50.25 -12.85
CA THR A 533 -50.38 -50.21 -11.49
C THR A 533 -49.67 -49.19 -10.60
N ASP A 534 -48.84 -48.32 -11.19
CA ASP A 534 -48.16 -47.26 -10.44
C ASP A 534 -49.17 -46.20 -9.98
N LYS A 535 -49.06 -45.78 -8.71
CA LYS A 535 -49.87 -44.69 -8.13
C LYS A 535 -49.69 -43.35 -8.85
N GLN A 536 -48.57 -43.15 -9.54
CA GLN A 536 -48.29 -41.96 -10.34
C GLN A 536 -48.63 -42.14 -11.84
N CYS A 537 -49.29 -43.24 -12.22
CA CYS A 537 -49.66 -43.50 -13.61
C CYS A 537 -50.50 -42.36 -14.20
N VAL A 538 -50.14 -41.94 -15.41
CA VAL A 538 -50.91 -40.99 -16.21
C VAL A 538 -51.40 -41.73 -17.47
N PRO A 539 -52.72 -41.76 -17.74
CA PRO A 539 -53.24 -42.47 -18.90
C PRO A 539 -52.73 -41.84 -20.20
N GLN A 540 -52.46 -42.68 -21.20
CA GLN A 540 -51.93 -42.28 -22.50
C GLN A 540 -52.72 -42.93 -23.64
N THR A 541 -53.16 -42.11 -24.60
CA THR A 541 -53.90 -42.58 -25.78
C THR A 541 -52.95 -43.08 -26.86
N PRO A 542 -53.29 -44.16 -27.60
CA PRO A 542 -52.42 -44.69 -28.63
C PRO A 542 -52.28 -43.73 -29.82
N LEU A 543 -51.11 -43.71 -30.47
CA LEU A 543 -50.88 -43.07 -31.77
C LEU A 543 -49.75 -43.77 -32.53
N GLU A 544 -49.89 -43.91 -33.84
CA GLU A 544 -48.86 -44.48 -34.71
C GLU A 544 -47.56 -43.65 -34.70
N GLY A 545 -46.43 -44.34 -34.75
CA GLY A 545 -45.11 -43.74 -35.00
C GLY A 545 -44.82 -43.72 -36.48
N PHE A 546 -43.98 -42.79 -36.94
CA PHE A 546 -43.62 -42.64 -38.35
C PHE A 546 -42.41 -41.73 -38.53
N ASP A 547 -41.78 -41.83 -39.69
CA ASP A 547 -40.80 -40.87 -40.20
C ASP A 547 -41.48 -39.85 -41.12
N VAL A 548 -41.11 -38.57 -40.96
CA VAL A 548 -41.56 -37.49 -41.85
C VAL A 548 -40.40 -36.56 -42.20
N ALA A 549 -40.41 -36.07 -43.44
CA ALA A 549 -39.48 -35.06 -43.91
C ALA A 549 -40.23 -33.80 -44.35
N VAL A 550 -39.79 -32.64 -43.85
CA VAL A 550 -40.33 -31.33 -44.22
C VAL A 550 -39.25 -30.52 -44.93
N GLN A 551 -39.56 -30.00 -46.11
CA GLN A 551 -38.67 -29.12 -46.85
C GLN A 551 -38.99 -27.67 -46.51
N ARG A 552 -38.03 -26.95 -45.92
CA ARG A 552 -38.05 -25.49 -45.80
C ARG A 552 -37.57 -24.89 -47.12
N VAL A 553 -38.42 -24.14 -47.80
CA VAL A 553 -38.16 -23.60 -49.14
C VAL A 553 -37.90 -22.10 -49.03
N PHE A 554 -36.77 -21.65 -49.55
CA PHE A 554 -36.37 -20.23 -49.49
C PHE A 554 -36.62 -19.57 -50.84
N VAL A 555 -37.43 -18.52 -50.87
CA VAL A 555 -37.76 -17.78 -52.10
C VAL A 555 -37.24 -16.35 -52.00
N ALA A 556 -36.52 -15.90 -53.03
CA ALA A 556 -36.14 -14.50 -53.20
C ALA A 556 -36.18 -14.13 -54.69
N ASP A 557 -36.54 -12.88 -54.97
CA ASP A 557 -36.76 -12.36 -56.32
C ASP A 557 -37.72 -13.24 -57.15
N GLY A 558 -38.73 -13.80 -56.47
CA GLY A 558 -39.72 -14.72 -57.07
C GLY A 558 -39.17 -16.08 -57.51
N ARG A 559 -37.95 -16.47 -57.10
CA ARG A 559 -37.33 -17.76 -57.43
C ARG A 559 -36.95 -18.55 -56.18
N GLU A 560 -37.08 -19.87 -56.27
CA GLU A 560 -36.56 -20.76 -55.24
C GLU A 560 -35.03 -20.73 -55.24
N LEU A 561 -34.44 -20.34 -54.11
CA LEU A 561 -32.99 -20.27 -53.92
C LEU A 561 -32.41 -21.59 -53.42
N LYS A 562 -33.06 -22.19 -52.43
CA LYS A 562 -32.62 -23.43 -51.79
C LYS A 562 -33.76 -24.14 -51.06
N ARG A 563 -33.53 -25.42 -50.77
CA ARG A 563 -34.34 -26.22 -49.85
C ARG A 563 -33.49 -26.75 -48.72
N GLU A 564 -34.10 -26.87 -47.56
CA GLU A 564 -33.47 -27.43 -46.37
C GLU A 564 -34.37 -28.53 -45.77
N PRO A 565 -33.90 -29.78 -45.71
CA PRO A 565 -34.69 -30.88 -45.20
C PRO A 565 -34.63 -30.96 -43.66
N PHE A 566 -35.80 -30.97 -43.03
CA PHE A 566 -36.00 -31.31 -41.62
C PHE A 566 -36.55 -32.74 -41.57
N ARG A 567 -35.82 -33.67 -40.95
CA ARG A 567 -36.23 -35.06 -40.82
C ARG A 567 -36.53 -35.36 -39.35
N THR A 568 -37.69 -35.94 -39.10
CA THR A 568 -38.12 -36.31 -37.75
C THR A 568 -38.56 -37.76 -37.74
N HIS A 569 -38.08 -38.50 -36.74
CA HIS A 569 -38.53 -39.86 -36.43
C HIS A 569 -39.41 -39.78 -35.18
N TYR A 570 -40.67 -40.22 -35.31
CA TYR A 570 -41.58 -40.36 -34.20
C TYR A 570 -41.75 -41.84 -33.85
N LYS A 571 -41.50 -42.18 -32.59
CA LYS A 571 -41.88 -43.46 -32.03
C LYS A 571 -43.41 -43.55 -31.90
N PRO A 572 -44.00 -44.75 -31.95
CA PRO A 572 -45.39 -44.92 -31.59
C PRO A 572 -45.62 -44.51 -30.13
N ARG A 573 -46.75 -43.84 -29.89
CA ARG A 573 -47.23 -43.52 -28.54
C ARG A 573 -48.08 -44.70 -28.08
N ASP A 574 -47.52 -45.55 -27.22
CA ASP A 574 -48.23 -46.72 -26.69
C ASP A 574 -49.46 -46.30 -25.84
N GLU A 575 -50.52 -47.10 -25.85
CA GLU A 575 -51.64 -46.94 -24.92
C GLU A 575 -51.18 -47.30 -23.51
N ILE A 576 -51.41 -46.41 -22.53
CA ILE A 576 -51.19 -46.69 -21.10
C ILE A 576 -52.53 -46.66 -20.39
N VAL A 577 -52.92 -47.81 -19.84
CA VAL A 577 -54.08 -47.96 -18.97
C VAL A 577 -53.60 -48.02 -17.52
N CYS A 578 -54.14 -47.14 -16.68
CA CYS A 578 -53.85 -47.11 -15.24
C CYS A 578 -54.92 -47.93 -14.50
N GLU A 579 -54.51 -48.93 -13.72
CA GLU A 579 -55.40 -49.81 -12.94
C GLU A 579 -55.28 -49.61 -11.42
#